data_AF-A0A1Y2BKB5-F1
#
_entry.id   AF-A0A1Y2BKB5-F1
#
_cell.length_a   1.000
_cell.length_b   1.000
_cell.length_c   1.000
_cell.angle_alpha   90.00
_cell.angle_beta   90.00
_cell.angle_gamma   90.00
#
_symmetry.space_group_name_H-M   'P 1'
#
loop_
_entity.id
_entity.type
_entity.pdbx_description
1 polymer ?
#
loop_
_entity_poly.entity_id
_entity_poly.type
_entity_poly.pdbx_seq_one_letter_code
_entity_poly.pdbx_strand_id
1 'polypeptide(L)'
;MLVSLLVSLFAASVNAQCGNLGNWNPVSSLMQYNSAAGSAVTGNTFLTCLVAQNWIPQCTRLSAPNGQFALVLQPDGNAVVYNVWYQSTCNYNQGCVSSTWSTGTYNTGAGAIQLNNGRFQVNQQPSSQSRWDSGTQGSASGTLLCMQKKVHANYMSSFFVIVALFASSINAQCGNLGNWNPVTSLLQYNPASGGAITGNSYLNCLRAQNWISQCTRLSAPNGQYALVLQPDGNAVIYNVWYQGTCNYGNGCVSSTWSTGTWNTGAGAIQLNNGRFQINQQPNSGSRWDSGSQGSASGTLLCMQNDGNLVVYDGSSVVWALNR
;
A
#
# COMPACT_ATOMS: atom_id res chain seq x y z
N MET A 1 2.52 -39.28 15.89
CA MET A 1 3.56 -38.33 15.41
C MET A 1 3.09 -37.75 14.09
N LEU A 2 2.43 -36.60 14.11
CA LEU A 2 2.00 -35.91 12.89
C LEU A 2 2.32 -34.42 13.02
N VAL A 3 3.14 -33.97 12.06
CA VAL A 3 3.11 -32.67 11.37
C VAL A 3 3.19 -31.41 12.22
N SER A 4 4.39 -30.82 12.22
CA SER A 4 4.55 -29.36 12.15
C SER A 4 5.67 -29.09 11.17
N LEU A 5 5.37 -29.21 9.88
CA LEU A 5 6.19 -28.59 8.85
C LEU A 5 5.90 -27.09 8.93
N LEU A 6 6.80 -26.37 9.61
CA LEU A 6 6.88 -24.92 9.51
C LEU A 6 6.91 -24.55 8.03
N VAL A 7 5.91 -23.79 7.63
CA VAL A 7 5.92 -23.02 6.38
C VAL A 7 6.97 -21.93 6.55
N SER A 8 8.24 -22.28 6.34
CA SER A 8 9.28 -21.34 5.97
C SER A 8 9.08 -20.99 4.49
N LEU A 9 8.04 -20.22 4.22
CA LEU A 9 7.91 -19.55 2.93
C LEU A 9 8.98 -18.47 2.92
N PHE A 10 10.09 -18.80 2.28
CA PHE A 10 11.08 -17.85 1.77
C PHE A 10 10.35 -16.59 1.32
N ALA A 11 10.69 -15.45 1.93
CA ALA A 11 10.51 -14.16 1.27
C ALA A 11 11.45 -14.17 0.06
N ALA A 12 11.04 -14.88 -0.99
CA ALA A 12 11.66 -14.78 -2.28
C ALA A 12 11.69 -13.29 -2.61
N SER A 13 12.88 -12.79 -2.90
CA SER A 13 13.13 -11.45 -3.43
C SER A 13 12.24 -11.26 -4.66
N VAL A 14 11.03 -10.74 -4.45
CA VAL A 14 10.15 -10.34 -5.54
C VAL A 14 10.80 -9.11 -6.13
N ASN A 15 11.35 -9.28 -7.33
CA ASN A 15 12.00 -8.26 -8.13
C ASN A 15 11.16 -6.98 -8.09
N ALA A 16 11.63 -5.99 -7.34
CA ALA A 16 10.74 -4.98 -6.83
C ALA A 16 10.61 -3.83 -7.83
N GLN A 17 9.37 -3.60 -8.26
CA GLN A 17 8.91 -2.65 -9.29
C GLN A 17 9.04 -1.17 -8.90
N CYS A 18 9.93 -0.83 -7.96
CA CYS A 18 10.11 0.54 -7.51
C CYS A 18 11.51 1.05 -7.89
N GLY A 19 11.59 2.31 -8.33
CA GLY A 19 12.86 2.99 -8.53
C GLY A 19 13.30 3.76 -7.29
N ASN A 20 14.59 4.09 -7.21
CA ASN A 20 15.05 5.10 -6.25
C ASN A 20 14.32 6.42 -6.50
N LEU A 21 13.90 7.07 -5.43
CA LEU A 21 13.16 8.33 -5.50
C LEU A 21 14.08 9.50 -5.16
N GLY A 22 14.03 10.57 -5.95
CA GLY A 22 14.77 11.82 -5.71
C GLY A 22 13.97 12.82 -4.87
N ASN A 23 14.23 14.11 -5.06
CA ASN A 23 13.31 15.16 -4.62
C ASN A 23 12.30 15.51 -5.71
N TRP A 24 11.09 15.85 -5.29
CA TRP A 24 9.98 16.25 -6.17
C TRP A 24 9.68 15.22 -7.25
N ASN A 25 9.34 13.98 -6.85
CA ASN A 25 8.87 12.95 -7.77
C ASN A 25 7.34 13.03 -7.96
N PRO A 26 6.82 12.50 -9.07
CA PRO A 26 5.39 12.22 -9.21
C PRO A 26 4.89 11.30 -8.10
N VAL A 27 3.63 11.48 -7.68
CA VAL A 27 3.06 10.64 -6.61
C VAL A 27 2.86 9.19 -7.05
N SER A 28 2.66 8.95 -8.35
CA SER A 28 2.64 7.60 -8.91
C SER A 28 3.91 6.81 -8.61
N SER A 29 5.09 7.47 -8.55
CA SER A 29 6.35 6.84 -8.17
C SER A 29 6.34 6.31 -6.73
N LEU A 30 5.70 7.03 -5.79
CA LEU A 30 5.53 6.55 -4.41
C LEU A 30 4.48 5.42 -4.32
N MET A 31 3.48 5.43 -5.20
CA MET A 31 2.45 4.39 -5.25
C MET A 31 3.00 3.01 -5.64
N GLN A 32 4.16 2.95 -6.29
CA GLN A 32 4.89 1.71 -6.62
C GLN A 32 5.40 0.97 -5.38
N TYR A 33 5.65 1.69 -4.28
CA TYR A 33 6.10 1.09 -3.02
C TYR A 33 4.92 0.46 -2.30
N ASN A 34 4.88 -0.85 -2.14
CA ASN A 34 3.81 -1.51 -1.39
C ASN A 34 3.88 -1.14 0.10
N SER A 35 2.79 -1.12 0.86
CA SER A 35 2.92 -1.09 2.32
C SER A 35 3.67 -2.32 2.84
N ALA A 36 4.51 -2.13 3.85
CA ALA A 36 5.20 -3.22 4.52
C ALA A 36 4.20 -4.18 5.17
N ALA A 37 4.48 -5.48 5.10
CA ALA A 37 3.67 -6.50 5.76
C ALA A 37 3.59 -6.21 7.27
N GLY A 38 2.40 -6.35 7.85
CA GLY A 38 2.18 -6.00 9.26
C GLY A 38 2.12 -4.49 9.54
N SER A 39 2.04 -3.63 8.52
CA SER A 39 1.65 -2.23 8.71
C SER A 39 0.17 -2.14 9.06
N ALA A 40 -0.12 -1.50 10.18
CA ALA A 40 -1.42 -1.54 10.83
C ALA A 40 -1.78 -0.15 11.38
N VAL A 41 -2.94 0.37 11.00
CA VAL A 41 -3.52 1.53 11.67
C VAL A 41 -3.88 1.07 13.08
N THR A 42 -3.22 1.65 14.09
CA THR A 42 -3.65 1.46 15.48
C THR A 42 -5.10 1.94 15.58
N GLY A 43 -5.94 1.45 16.49
CA GLY A 43 -7.31 2.00 16.67
C GLY A 43 -7.38 3.53 16.87
N ASN A 44 -6.22 4.18 16.99
CA ASN A 44 -5.99 5.61 16.89
C ASN A 44 -5.80 6.09 15.42
N THR A 45 -6.70 6.95 14.94
CA THR A 45 -6.64 7.62 13.62
C THR A 45 -5.45 8.57 13.42
N PHE A 46 -4.53 8.64 14.38
CA PHE A 46 -3.33 9.47 14.35
C PHE A 46 -2.06 8.68 14.00
N LEU A 47 -2.03 7.35 14.14
CA LEU A 47 -0.83 6.52 13.95
C LEU A 47 -1.06 5.30 13.06
N THR A 48 -0.12 5.07 12.14
CA THR A 48 0.06 3.80 11.44
C THR A 48 1.35 3.16 11.93
N CYS A 49 1.29 1.95 12.47
CA CYS A 49 2.43 1.29 13.07
C CYS A 49 2.78 -0.03 12.38
N LEU A 50 4.06 -0.36 12.35
CA LEU A 50 4.54 -1.70 12.04
C LEU A 50 4.36 -2.57 13.28
N VAL A 51 3.64 -3.70 13.14
CA VAL A 51 3.50 -4.70 14.22
C VAL A 51 4.87 -5.23 14.61
N ALA A 52 5.11 -5.39 15.92
CA ALA A 52 6.38 -5.89 16.46
C ALA A 52 6.87 -7.16 15.75
N GLN A 53 8.18 -7.28 15.57
CA GLN A 53 8.88 -8.37 14.85
C GLN A 53 8.69 -8.41 13.32
N ASN A 54 7.88 -7.53 12.72
CA ASN A 54 7.92 -7.32 11.27
C ASN A 54 9.02 -6.31 10.89
N TRP A 55 9.35 -6.28 9.60
CA TRP A 55 10.30 -5.34 9.01
C TRP A 55 9.71 -4.74 7.73
N ILE A 56 10.24 -3.57 7.32
CA ILE A 56 9.98 -2.94 6.03
C ILE A 56 11.10 -3.38 5.09
N PRO A 57 10.86 -4.32 4.16
CA PRO A 57 11.83 -4.65 3.13
C PRO A 57 11.93 -3.56 2.05
N GLN A 58 12.92 -3.67 1.16
CA GLN A 58 13.06 -2.78 0.02
C GLN A 58 11.77 -2.72 -0.81
N CYS A 59 11.52 -1.55 -1.42
CA CYS A 59 10.31 -1.25 -2.18
C CYS A 59 9.00 -1.42 -1.41
N THR A 60 9.08 -1.34 -0.09
CA THR A 60 7.91 -1.18 0.75
C THR A 60 7.95 0.10 1.56
N ARG A 61 6.80 0.47 2.09
CA ARG A 61 6.59 1.72 2.80
C ARG A 61 5.74 1.55 4.06
N LEU A 62 5.92 2.45 5.00
CA LEU A 62 5.00 2.71 6.09
C LEU A 62 4.46 4.13 5.90
N SER A 63 3.14 4.29 5.76
CA SER A 63 2.51 5.59 5.48
C SER A 63 1.74 6.11 6.68
N ALA A 64 1.80 7.42 6.93
CA ALA A 64 0.95 8.07 7.93
C ALA A 64 -0.54 7.88 7.57
N PRO A 65 -1.47 7.87 8.56
CA PRO A 65 -2.88 7.58 8.31
C PRO A 65 -3.55 8.46 7.26
N ASN A 66 -3.07 9.70 7.10
CA ASN A 66 -3.60 10.66 6.15
C ASN A 66 -2.83 10.68 4.81
N GLY A 67 -1.84 9.80 4.62
CA GLY A 67 -1.05 9.70 3.40
C GLY A 67 0.03 10.78 3.21
N GLN A 68 0.18 11.74 4.12
CA GLN A 68 1.12 12.86 3.93
C GLN A 68 2.58 12.49 4.12
N PHE A 69 2.88 11.45 4.87
CA PHE A 69 4.24 10.99 5.09
C PHE A 69 4.37 9.52 4.74
N ALA A 70 5.51 9.15 4.16
CA ALA A 70 5.86 7.76 3.91
C ALA A 70 7.34 7.53 4.26
N LEU A 71 7.58 6.55 5.12
CA LEU A 71 8.91 5.96 5.31
C LEU A 71 9.06 4.83 4.30
N VAL A 72 10.10 4.85 3.48
CA VAL A 72 10.39 3.82 2.48
C VAL A 72 11.80 3.27 2.67
N LEU A 73 12.00 1.99 2.33
CA LEU A 73 13.33 1.46 2.05
C LEU A 73 13.51 1.38 0.53
N GLN A 74 14.42 2.17 0.00
CA GLN A 74 14.71 2.22 -1.44
C GLN A 74 15.52 0.99 -1.90
N PRO A 75 15.50 0.64 -3.21
CA PRO A 75 16.32 -0.44 -3.78
C PRO A 75 17.82 -0.29 -3.52
N ASP A 76 18.33 0.94 -3.44
CA ASP A 76 19.74 1.20 -3.11
C ASP A 76 20.08 0.98 -1.61
N GLY A 77 19.09 0.66 -0.78
CA GLY A 77 19.25 0.45 0.66
C GLY A 77 19.17 1.72 1.50
N ASN A 78 18.83 2.87 0.91
CA ASN A 78 18.58 4.09 1.67
C ASN A 78 17.18 4.06 2.30
N ALA A 79 17.09 4.26 3.62
CA ALA A 79 15.81 4.49 4.27
C ALA A 79 15.50 5.99 4.22
N VAL A 80 14.37 6.35 3.62
CA VAL A 80 14.03 7.75 3.33
C VAL A 80 12.61 8.06 3.81
N VAL A 81 12.44 9.21 4.46
CA VAL A 81 11.13 9.77 4.77
C VAL A 81 10.78 10.80 3.70
N TYR A 82 9.61 10.60 3.11
CA TYR A 82 9.02 11.49 2.11
C TYR A 82 7.86 12.28 2.69
N ASN A 83 7.78 13.55 2.32
CA ASN A 83 6.57 14.36 2.40
C ASN A 83 5.80 14.28 1.08
N VAL A 84 4.50 14.05 1.18
CA VAL A 84 3.54 14.09 0.07
C VAL A 84 2.75 15.38 0.21
N TRP A 85 3.15 16.36 -0.58
CA TRP A 85 2.58 17.70 -0.56
C TRP A 85 1.17 17.73 -1.11
N TYR A 86 0.37 18.65 -0.59
CA TYR A 86 -0.90 19.01 -1.22
C TYR A 86 -0.65 19.67 -2.57
N GLN A 87 -1.59 19.48 -3.49
CA GLN A 87 -1.50 19.97 -4.86
C GLN A 87 -1.25 21.48 -4.95
N SER A 88 -1.78 22.27 -4.01
CA SER A 88 -1.60 23.72 -3.94
C SER A 88 -0.20 24.17 -3.51
N THR A 89 0.65 23.25 -3.02
CA THR A 89 1.95 23.55 -2.41
C THR A 89 3.12 22.74 -2.97
N CYS A 90 2.90 21.91 -4.01
CA CYS A 90 3.98 21.17 -4.65
C CYS A 90 4.65 21.89 -5.83
N ASN A 91 5.81 21.37 -6.24
CA ASN A 91 6.54 21.82 -7.42
C ASN A 91 5.89 21.28 -8.70
N TYR A 92 5.20 22.16 -9.45
CA TYR A 92 4.44 21.83 -10.65
C TYR A 92 5.20 21.14 -11.78
N ASN A 93 6.51 21.35 -11.86
CA ASN A 93 7.32 20.84 -12.96
C ASN A 93 7.97 19.49 -12.64
N GLN A 94 7.93 19.05 -11.38
CA GLN A 94 8.72 17.91 -10.92
C GLN A 94 7.84 16.89 -10.19
N GLY A 95 6.97 17.33 -9.28
CA GLY A 95 6.01 16.46 -8.57
C GLY A 95 5.73 16.90 -7.14
N CYS A 96 4.99 16.07 -6.40
CA CYS A 96 4.52 16.39 -5.04
C CYS A 96 5.13 15.49 -3.95
N VAL A 97 6.14 14.68 -4.27
CA VAL A 97 6.84 13.80 -3.31
C VAL A 97 8.28 14.27 -3.12
N SER A 98 8.62 14.81 -1.95
CA SER A 98 9.99 15.30 -1.66
C SER A 98 10.59 14.59 -0.46
N SER A 99 11.86 14.20 -0.54
CA SER A 99 12.58 13.66 0.61
C SER A 99 12.77 14.75 1.66
N THR A 100 12.67 14.38 2.92
CA THR A 100 12.85 15.33 4.04
C THR A 100 13.85 14.84 5.06
N TRP A 101 14.12 13.53 5.07
CA TRP A 101 15.16 12.91 5.86
C TRP A 101 15.58 11.60 5.22
N SER A 102 16.84 11.20 5.39
CA SER A 102 17.32 9.87 5.02
C SER A 102 18.43 9.40 5.95
N THR A 103 18.64 8.08 6.02
CA THR A 103 19.72 7.47 6.80
C THR A 103 21.09 7.61 6.15
N GLY A 104 21.16 7.86 4.84
CA GLY A 104 22.42 7.87 4.09
C GLY A 104 23.02 6.47 3.90
N THR A 105 22.21 5.42 3.99
CA THR A 105 22.64 4.01 3.87
C THR A 105 22.65 3.50 2.43
N TYR A 106 22.66 4.40 1.45
CA TYR A 106 22.71 4.04 0.03
C TYR A 106 23.95 3.19 -0.28
N ASN A 107 23.79 2.18 -1.13
CA ASN A 107 24.83 1.23 -1.55
C ASN A 107 25.51 0.44 -0.41
N THR A 108 24.90 0.37 0.79
CA THR A 108 25.43 -0.42 1.92
C THR A 108 24.94 -1.87 1.96
N GLY A 109 24.11 -2.26 0.99
CA GLY A 109 23.41 -3.55 0.97
C GLY A 109 22.26 -3.65 1.98
N ALA A 110 21.80 -2.53 2.53
CA ALA A 110 20.66 -2.49 3.45
C ALA A 110 19.37 -3.01 2.78
N GLY A 111 18.73 -3.98 3.43
CA GLY A 111 17.58 -4.72 2.93
C GLY A 111 16.36 -4.72 3.86
N ALA A 112 16.49 -4.24 5.10
CA ALA A 112 15.39 -4.22 6.06
C ALA A 112 15.45 -3.00 6.99
N ILE A 113 14.30 -2.36 7.20
CA ILE A 113 14.08 -1.44 8.32
C ILE A 113 13.30 -2.19 9.40
N GLN A 114 13.78 -2.18 10.64
CA GLN A 114 13.11 -2.89 11.73
C GLN A 114 13.27 -2.18 13.06
N LEU A 115 12.44 -2.56 14.02
CA LEU A 115 12.70 -2.30 15.43
C LEU A 115 13.43 -3.48 16.04
N ASN A 116 14.54 -3.20 16.69
CA ASN A 116 15.32 -4.20 17.41
C ASN A 116 15.73 -3.63 18.77
N ASN A 117 15.31 -4.27 19.87
CA ASN A 117 15.58 -3.81 21.24
C ASN A 117 15.23 -2.32 21.48
N GLY A 118 14.08 -1.87 20.98
CA GLY A 118 13.63 -0.47 21.12
C GLY A 118 14.39 0.54 20.24
N ARG A 119 15.25 0.06 19.33
CA ARG A 119 16.04 0.87 18.40
C ARG A 119 15.50 0.73 17.00
N PHE A 120 15.35 1.85 16.31
CA PHE A 120 15.00 1.89 14.89
C PHE A 120 16.28 1.66 14.08
N GLN A 121 16.33 0.57 13.33
CA GLN A 121 17.53 0.12 12.65
C GLN A 121 17.31 -0.09 11.16
N VAL A 122 18.35 0.20 10.39
CA VAL A 122 18.46 -0.19 8.99
C VAL A 122 19.55 -1.24 8.87
N ASN A 123 19.16 -2.43 8.44
CA ASN A 123 19.97 -3.64 8.47
C ASN A 123 20.13 -4.22 7.07
N GLN A 124 21.21 -4.99 6.85
CA GLN A 124 21.41 -5.73 5.60
C GLN A 124 20.33 -6.80 5.41
N GLN A 125 20.03 -7.54 6.47
CA GLN A 125 18.94 -8.51 6.54
C GLN A 125 18.22 -8.35 7.89
N PRO A 126 16.98 -8.86 8.03
CA PRO A 126 16.31 -8.86 9.32
C PRO A 126 17.22 -9.48 10.41
N SER A 127 17.30 -8.81 11.55
CA SER A 127 18.14 -9.21 12.70
C SER A 127 19.66 -9.26 12.46
N SER A 128 20.17 -8.74 11.34
CA SER A 128 21.61 -8.61 11.10
C SER A 128 22.23 -7.40 11.84
N GLN A 129 23.56 -7.27 11.75
CA GLN A 129 24.25 -6.03 12.15
C GLN A 129 23.61 -4.82 11.45
N SER A 130 23.44 -3.74 12.21
CA SER A 130 22.88 -2.49 11.70
C SER A 130 23.91 -1.73 10.86
N ARG A 131 23.45 -1.20 9.73
CA ARG A 131 24.17 -0.22 8.89
C ARG A 131 23.94 1.19 9.41
N TRP A 132 22.79 1.42 10.03
CA TRP A 132 22.42 2.65 10.71
C TRP A 132 21.45 2.33 11.84
N ASP A 133 21.49 3.10 12.92
CA ASP A 133 20.64 2.95 14.08
C ASP A 133 20.31 4.33 14.69
N SER A 134 19.08 4.51 15.14
CA SER A 134 18.59 5.75 15.75
C SER A 134 19.32 6.19 17.01
N GLY A 135 20.09 5.31 17.66
CA GLY A 135 20.76 5.63 18.93
C GLY A 135 19.81 5.78 20.11
N THR A 136 18.52 5.50 19.91
CA THR A 136 17.49 5.65 20.94
C THR A 136 17.63 4.59 22.02
N GLN A 137 17.31 4.95 23.27
CA GLN A 137 17.22 4.00 24.37
C GLN A 137 15.74 3.67 24.60
N GLY A 138 15.34 2.44 24.31
CA GLY A 138 13.95 1.99 24.42
C GLY A 138 13.84 0.60 25.01
N SER A 139 12.68 0.28 25.60
CA SER A 139 12.38 -1.08 26.05
C SER A 139 12.20 -2.02 24.85
N ALA A 140 12.77 -3.22 24.92
CA ALA A 140 12.58 -4.25 23.89
C ALA A 140 11.12 -4.75 23.83
N SER A 141 10.36 -4.61 24.91
CA SER A 141 8.98 -5.10 25.02
C SER A 141 7.96 -3.97 24.83
N GLY A 142 6.99 -4.18 23.93
CA GLY A 142 5.84 -3.30 23.71
C GLY A 142 6.07 -2.10 22.78
N THR A 143 7.28 -1.96 22.23
CA THR A 143 7.68 -0.85 21.36
C THR A 143 7.29 -1.08 19.89
N LEU A 144 6.61 -0.10 19.28
CA LEU A 144 6.18 -0.13 17.88
C LEU A 144 6.75 1.04 17.08
N LEU A 145 6.96 0.82 15.77
CA LEU A 145 7.46 1.82 14.83
C LEU A 145 6.26 2.44 14.15
N CYS A 146 6.02 3.72 14.35
CA CYS A 146 4.80 4.38 13.90
C CYS A 146 5.07 5.62 13.08
N MET A 147 4.24 5.82 12.05
CA MET A 147 4.10 7.05 11.29
C MET A 147 2.90 7.82 11.80
N GLN A 148 3.11 9.07 12.21
CA GLN A 148 2.06 9.96 12.69
C GLN A 148 1.53 10.86 11.56
N LYS A 149 0.22 11.15 11.58
CA LYS A 149 -0.35 12.23 10.76
C LYS A 149 0.13 13.61 11.24
N LYS A 150 0.34 14.55 10.33
CA LYS A 150 0.62 15.96 10.69
C LYS A 150 -0.61 16.58 11.36
N VAL A 151 -0.44 17.17 12.54
CA VAL A 151 -1.57 17.74 13.32
C VAL A 151 -1.59 19.28 13.31
N HIS A 152 -0.55 19.96 12.83
CA HIS A 152 -0.47 21.43 12.79
C HIS A 152 -0.08 21.98 11.41
N ALA A 153 -0.86 22.95 10.90
CA ALA A 153 -0.68 23.58 9.60
C ALA A 153 0.52 24.56 9.54
N ASN A 154 0.98 25.07 10.68
CA ASN A 154 1.86 26.26 10.73
C ASN A 154 3.36 25.96 10.91
N TYR A 155 3.76 24.69 11.07
CA TYR A 155 5.17 24.32 11.13
C TYR A 155 5.60 23.61 9.85
N MET A 156 6.60 24.19 9.17
CA MET A 156 7.27 23.65 7.98
C MET A 156 8.10 22.39 8.31
N SER A 157 8.30 22.07 9.59
CA SER A 157 9.20 21.00 10.07
C SER A 157 8.53 20.14 11.13
N SER A 158 7.73 19.15 10.74
CA SER A 158 7.20 18.17 11.71
C SER A 158 7.20 16.78 11.08
N PHE A 159 8.39 16.20 10.95
CA PHE A 159 8.56 14.77 10.75
C PHE A 159 8.79 14.15 12.12
N PHE A 160 7.96 13.20 12.52
CA PHE A 160 8.27 12.32 13.64
C PHE A 160 7.86 10.90 13.28
N VAL A 161 8.87 10.05 13.12
CA VAL A 161 8.73 8.62 13.32
C VAL A 161 8.58 8.44 14.83
N ILE A 162 7.40 8.04 15.28
CA ILE A 162 7.13 7.84 16.71
C ILE A 162 7.42 6.39 17.04
N VAL A 163 8.25 6.20 18.07
CA VAL A 163 8.43 4.91 18.73
C VAL A 163 7.41 4.88 19.88
N ALA A 164 6.27 4.23 19.65
CA ALA A 164 5.14 4.25 20.59
C ALA A 164 5.11 2.98 21.46
N LEU A 165 4.57 3.11 22.67
CA LEU A 165 4.27 1.99 23.56
C LEU A 165 2.76 1.71 23.50
N PHE A 166 2.41 0.45 23.22
CA PHE A 166 1.06 -0.12 23.22
C PHE A 166 0.12 0.33 22.08
N ALA A 167 -0.37 -0.65 21.31
CA ALA A 167 -1.63 -0.54 20.57
C ALA A 167 -2.37 -1.88 20.65
N SER A 168 -3.58 -1.86 21.21
CA SER A 168 -4.56 -2.94 21.09
C SER A 168 -5.25 -2.87 19.73
N SER A 169 -5.57 -4.06 19.20
CA SER A 169 -6.32 -4.43 17.98
C SER A 169 -6.47 -3.40 16.85
N ILE A 170 -6.12 -3.89 15.66
CA ILE A 170 -5.88 -3.16 14.42
C ILE A 170 -7.13 -3.16 13.56
N ASN A 171 -7.58 -1.99 13.11
CA ASN A 171 -8.54 -1.90 12.02
C ASN A 171 -8.11 -0.77 11.09
N ALA A 172 -7.84 -1.09 9.82
CA ALA A 172 -7.42 -0.10 8.82
C ALA A 172 -8.54 0.94 8.65
N GLN A 173 -8.30 2.17 9.09
CA GLN A 173 -9.26 3.28 8.93
C GLN A 173 -8.91 4.05 7.66
N CYS A 174 -9.82 4.06 6.69
CA CYS A 174 -9.77 4.89 5.49
C CYS A 174 -11.12 5.59 5.31
N GLY A 175 -11.15 6.69 4.54
CA GLY A 175 -12.41 7.37 4.18
C GLY A 175 -12.98 6.89 2.85
N ASN A 176 -14.29 7.05 2.66
CA ASN A 176 -14.91 6.96 1.33
C ASN A 176 -14.33 8.06 0.43
N LEU A 177 -14.12 7.73 -0.85
CA LEU A 177 -13.55 8.65 -1.83
C LEU A 177 -14.61 9.04 -2.87
N GLY A 178 -14.62 10.30 -3.27
CA GLY A 178 -15.52 10.82 -4.31
C GLY A 178 -14.92 10.70 -5.71
N ASN A 179 -15.43 11.49 -6.66
CA ASN A 179 -14.88 11.51 -8.03
C ASN A 179 -13.59 12.32 -8.17
N TRP A 180 -13.32 13.30 -7.31
CA TRP A 180 -12.05 14.03 -7.32
C TRP A 180 -11.53 14.10 -5.89
N ASN A 181 -10.31 13.64 -5.69
CA ASN A 181 -9.72 13.50 -4.37
C ASN A 181 -8.26 13.99 -4.35
N PRO A 182 -7.77 14.48 -3.21
CA PRO A 182 -6.34 14.64 -2.97
C PRO A 182 -5.61 13.32 -3.20
N VAL A 183 -4.36 13.37 -3.69
CA VAL A 183 -3.60 12.13 -3.95
C VAL A 183 -3.34 11.33 -2.68
N THR A 184 -3.21 12.02 -1.56
CA THR A 184 -3.03 11.42 -0.24
C THR A 184 -4.17 10.48 0.15
N SER A 185 -5.35 10.62 -0.44
CA SER A 185 -6.52 9.77 -0.17
C SER A 185 -6.30 8.29 -0.49
N LEU A 186 -5.60 7.96 -1.58
CA LEU A 186 -5.31 6.55 -1.93
C LEU A 186 -4.19 5.95 -1.06
N LEU A 187 -3.35 6.80 -0.47
CA LEU A 187 -2.29 6.35 0.44
C LEU A 187 -2.85 5.89 1.79
N GLN A 188 -4.11 6.19 2.10
CA GLN A 188 -4.83 5.70 3.28
C GLN A 188 -5.27 4.23 3.15
N TYR A 189 -5.45 3.76 1.91
CA TYR A 189 -5.84 2.38 1.64
C TYR A 189 -4.60 1.50 1.68
N ASN A 190 -4.64 0.39 2.40
CA ASN A 190 -3.54 -0.58 2.41
C ASN A 190 -3.43 -1.28 1.06
N PRO A 191 -2.24 -1.66 0.57
CA PRO A 191 -2.15 -2.57 -0.57
C PRO A 191 -2.73 -3.94 -0.22
N ALA A 192 -3.16 -4.69 -1.23
CA ALA A 192 -3.50 -6.09 -1.14
C ALA A 192 -2.23 -6.96 -0.96
N SER A 193 -1.53 -6.83 0.19
CA SER A 193 -0.32 -7.61 0.48
C SER A 193 -0.68 -9.05 0.85
N GLY A 194 0.01 -10.04 0.28
CA GLY A 194 -0.11 -11.47 0.63
C GLY A 194 -0.87 -12.33 -0.37
N GLY A 195 -1.74 -11.72 -1.20
CA GLY A 195 -2.47 -12.40 -2.28
C GLY A 195 -2.16 -11.87 -3.68
N ALA A 196 -1.43 -10.77 -3.80
CA ALA A 196 -1.10 -10.16 -5.07
C ALA A 196 0.19 -10.76 -5.69
N ILE A 197 0.13 -11.26 -6.92
CA ILE A 197 1.29 -11.51 -7.77
C ILE A 197 1.80 -10.15 -8.24
N THR A 198 3.06 -9.88 -7.89
CA THR A 198 3.79 -8.67 -8.27
C THR A 198 5.06 -9.06 -9.03
N GLY A 199 5.69 -8.10 -9.71
CA GLY A 199 6.94 -8.32 -10.46
C GLY A 199 6.80 -8.25 -11.98
N ASN A 200 5.57 -8.17 -12.50
CA ASN A 200 5.30 -7.80 -13.89
C ASN A 200 5.25 -6.26 -14.01
N SER A 201 5.86 -5.71 -15.07
CA SER A 201 5.91 -4.25 -15.30
C SER A 201 4.60 -3.62 -15.75
N TYR A 202 3.62 -4.44 -16.13
CA TYR A 202 2.36 -4.02 -16.71
C TYR A 202 1.14 -4.26 -15.80
N LEU A 203 1.18 -5.32 -14.98
CA LEU A 203 0.05 -5.74 -14.16
C LEU A 203 0.44 -6.27 -12.78
N ASN A 204 -0.43 -6.06 -11.80
CA ASN A 204 -0.40 -6.74 -10.50
C ASN A 204 -1.74 -7.47 -10.31
N CYS A 205 -1.71 -8.68 -9.76
CA CYS A 205 -2.92 -9.52 -9.73
C CYS A 205 -3.23 -10.13 -8.38
N LEU A 206 -4.48 -10.06 -7.93
CA LEU A 206 -4.98 -10.88 -6.83
C LEU A 206 -5.16 -12.33 -7.31
N ARG A 207 -4.62 -13.30 -6.54
CA ARG A 207 -4.83 -14.73 -6.78
C ARG A 207 -6.24 -15.19 -6.39
N ALA A 208 -6.75 -16.22 -7.05
CA ALA A 208 -7.90 -16.98 -6.58
C ALA A 208 -7.78 -17.35 -5.09
N GLN A 209 -8.92 -17.39 -4.39
CA GLN A 209 -9.03 -17.71 -2.94
C GLN A 209 -8.42 -16.67 -1.99
N ASN A 210 -7.79 -15.61 -2.48
CA ASN A 210 -7.49 -14.42 -1.70
C ASN A 210 -8.59 -13.37 -1.89
N TRP A 211 -8.68 -12.44 -0.94
CA TRP A 211 -9.61 -11.32 -1.02
C TRP A 211 -8.94 -10.01 -0.61
N ILE A 212 -9.51 -8.92 -1.11
CA ILE A 212 -9.23 -7.54 -0.70
C ILE A 212 -10.37 -7.15 0.22
N SER A 213 -10.06 -6.84 1.48
CA SER A 213 -11.04 -6.30 2.42
C SER A 213 -11.26 -4.81 2.19
N GLN A 214 -12.23 -4.23 2.89
CA GLN A 214 -12.37 -2.77 2.96
C GLN A 214 -11.04 -2.10 3.35
N CYS A 215 -10.87 -0.85 2.91
CA CYS A 215 -9.66 -0.07 3.10
C CYS A 215 -8.39 -0.71 2.54
N THR A 216 -8.55 -1.55 1.51
CA THR A 216 -7.47 -2.20 0.80
C THR A 216 -7.55 -1.89 -0.70
N ARG A 217 -6.40 -1.87 -1.38
CA ARG A 217 -6.24 -1.54 -2.80
C ARG A 217 -5.36 -2.53 -3.55
N LEU A 218 -5.70 -2.80 -4.80
CA LEU A 218 -4.83 -3.45 -5.79
C LEU A 218 -4.37 -2.38 -6.79
N SER A 219 -3.09 -2.02 -6.75
CA SER A 219 -2.52 -0.97 -7.61
C SER A 219 -1.83 -1.55 -8.83
N ALA A 220 -1.95 -0.89 -9.98
CA ALA A 220 -1.15 -1.16 -11.16
C ALA A 220 0.35 -0.87 -10.89
N PRO A 221 1.29 -1.58 -11.53
CA PRO A 221 2.73 -1.37 -11.32
C PRO A 221 3.22 0.07 -11.55
N ASN A 222 2.64 0.80 -12.51
CA ASN A 222 3.00 2.19 -12.76
C ASN A 222 2.51 3.17 -11.68
N GLY A 223 1.69 2.71 -10.72
CA GLY A 223 1.12 3.54 -9.66
C GLY A 223 0.02 4.50 -10.10
N GLN A 224 -0.44 4.44 -11.35
CA GLN A 224 -1.45 5.34 -11.90
C GLN A 224 -2.89 4.85 -11.70
N TYR A 225 -3.10 3.56 -11.46
CA TYR A 225 -4.44 3.02 -11.27
C TYR A 225 -4.52 2.13 -10.04
N ALA A 226 -5.66 2.16 -9.36
CA ALA A 226 -5.91 1.28 -8.23
C ALA A 226 -7.38 0.90 -8.13
N LEU A 227 -7.65 -0.40 -8.02
CA LEU A 227 -8.93 -0.93 -7.54
C LEU A 227 -8.93 -0.85 -6.01
N VAL A 228 -9.97 -0.26 -5.41
CA VAL A 228 -10.14 -0.17 -3.95
C VAL A 228 -11.50 -0.73 -3.54
N LEU A 229 -11.59 -1.29 -2.33
CA LEU A 229 -12.87 -1.51 -1.65
C LEU A 229 -13.06 -0.44 -0.57
N GLN A 230 -14.02 0.45 -0.78
CA GLN A 230 -14.33 1.56 0.12
C GLN A 230 -15.09 1.08 1.37
N PRO A 231 -15.04 1.84 2.49
CA PRO A 231 -15.80 1.54 3.71
C PRO A 231 -17.31 1.39 3.53
N ASP A 232 -17.91 2.10 2.56
CA ASP A 232 -19.32 1.97 2.22
C ASP A 232 -19.66 0.68 1.44
N GLY A 233 -18.66 -0.12 1.08
CA GLY A 233 -18.81 -1.36 0.31
C GLY A 233 -18.76 -1.18 -1.20
N ASN A 234 -18.48 0.01 -1.70
CA ASN A 234 -18.29 0.22 -3.12
C ASN A 234 -16.89 -0.20 -3.58
N ALA A 235 -16.80 -0.99 -4.65
CA ALA A 235 -15.53 -1.28 -5.30
C ALA A 235 -15.31 -0.31 -6.46
N VAL A 236 -14.22 0.44 -6.41
CA VAL A 236 -14.00 1.58 -7.30
C VAL A 236 -12.59 1.51 -7.88
N ILE A 237 -12.46 1.78 -9.18
CA ILE A 237 -11.16 2.00 -9.81
C ILE A 237 -10.91 3.51 -9.84
N TYR A 238 -9.76 3.89 -9.32
CA TYR A 238 -9.26 5.25 -9.35
C TYR A 238 -8.08 5.38 -10.31
N ASN A 239 -8.06 6.46 -11.08
CA ASN A 239 -6.88 6.97 -11.77
C ASN A 239 -6.17 8.02 -10.89
N VAL A 240 -4.84 8.01 -10.92
CA VAL A 240 -3.95 9.01 -10.34
C VAL A 240 -3.35 9.81 -11.49
N TRP A 241 -3.85 11.02 -11.67
CA TRP A 241 -3.41 11.93 -12.72
C TRP A 241 -2.04 12.51 -12.40
N TYR A 242 -1.28 12.76 -13.47
CA TYR A 242 -0.10 13.60 -13.39
C TYR A 242 -0.48 15.04 -13.10
N GLN A 243 0.42 15.74 -12.41
CA GLN A 243 0.20 17.11 -11.94
C GLN A 243 -0.21 18.10 -13.04
N GLY A 244 0.26 17.90 -14.29
CA GLY A 244 -0.09 18.73 -15.44
C GLY A 244 -1.49 18.49 -16.03
N THR A 245 -2.17 17.40 -15.63
CA THR A 245 -3.49 17.00 -16.14
C THR A 245 -4.54 16.85 -15.03
N CYS A 246 -4.18 17.19 -13.79
CA CYS A 246 -5.10 17.11 -12.66
C CYS A 246 -6.19 18.19 -12.72
N ASN A 247 -7.32 17.93 -12.05
CA ASN A 247 -8.35 18.94 -11.82
C ASN A 247 -7.92 19.89 -10.70
N TYR A 248 -7.45 21.08 -11.08
CA TYR A 248 -7.03 22.12 -10.14
C TYR A 248 -8.20 22.58 -9.28
N GLY A 249 -8.12 22.30 -7.97
CA GLY A 249 -9.13 22.66 -6.97
C GLY A 249 -9.90 21.47 -6.38
N ASN A 250 -10.01 20.36 -7.12
CA ASN A 250 -10.75 19.18 -6.67
C ASN A 250 -9.86 17.95 -6.41
N GLY A 251 -8.70 17.86 -7.07
CA GLY A 251 -7.70 16.84 -6.80
C GLY A 251 -7.12 16.18 -8.05
N CYS A 252 -6.23 15.21 -7.81
CA CYS A 252 -5.51 14.47 -8.84
C CYS A 252 -5.93 13.00 -8.89
N VAL A 253 -6.89 12.58 -8.07
CA VAL A 253 -7.37 11.21 -8.05
C VAL A 253 -8.82 11.19 -8.47
N SER A 254 -9.13 10.49 -9.56
CA SER A 254 -10.51 10.41 -10.06
C SER A 254 -11.03 9.01 -10.25
N SER A 255 -12.31 8.79 -9.95
CA SER A 255 -12.95 7.49 -10.18
C SER A 255 -13.16 7.30 -11.68
N THR A 256 -12.75 6.15 -12.21
CA THR A 256 -12.96 5.78 -13.62
C THR A 256 -14.03 4.72 -13.78
N TRP A 257 -14.31 3.94 -12.73
CA TRP A 257 -15.34 2.92 -12.72
C TRP A 257 -15.75 2.55 -11.29
N SER A 258 -16.97 2.07 -11.10
CA SER A 258 -17.53 1.66 -9.81
C SER A 258 -18.51 0.49 -10.00
N THR A 259 -18.51 -0.47 -9.07
CA THR A 259 -19.51 -1.57 -9.04
C THR A 259 -20.90 -1.10 -8.68
N GLY A 260 -21.01 0.02 -7.95
CA GLY A 260 -22.29 0.53 -7.48
C GLY A 260 -22.82 -0.15 -6.23
N THR A 261 -21.94 -0.84 -5.49
CA THR A 261 -22.29 -1.63 -4.30
C THR A 261 -22.22 -0.84 -2.99
N TRP A 262 -22.30 0.49 -3.07
CA TRP A 262 -22.34 1.33 -1.87
C TRP A 262 -23.57 0.98 -1.01
N ASN A 263 -23.40 0.98 0.31
CA ASN A 263 -24.42 0.66 1.31
C ASN A 263 -25.02 -0.75 1.22
N THR A 264 -24.42 -1.69 0.48
CA THR A 264 -24.91 -3.09 0.42
C THR A 264 -24.33 -3.99 1.51
N GLY A 265 -23.51 -3.43 2.41
CA GLY A 265 -22.73 -4.16 3.41
C GLY A 265 -21.58 -4.98 2.82
N ALA A 266 -21.11 -4.64 1.62
CA ALA A 266 -20.01 -5.33 0.97
C ALA A 266 -18.68 -5.10 1.73
N GLY A 267 -17.97 -6.21 2.01
CA GLY A 267 -16.76 -6.24 2.83
C GLY A 267 -15.56 -6.93 2.18
N ALA A 268 -15.74 -7.60 1.04
CA ALA A 268 -14.68 -8.31 0.34
C ALA A 268 -14.81 -8.23 -1.19
N ILE A 269 -13.70 -7.91 -1.86
CA ILE A 269 -13.46 -8.22 -3.29
C ILE A 269 -12.73 -9.57 -3.33
N GLN A 270 -13.20 -10.53 -4.11
CA GLN A 270 -12.53 -11.82 -4.25
C GLN A 270 -12.64 -12.39 -5.66
N LEU A 271 -11.76 -13.34 -5.96
CA LEU A 271 -11.94 -14.27 -7.06
C LEU A 271 -12.45 -15.60 -6.52
N ASN A 272 -13.64 -15.98 -6.96
CA ASN A 272 -14.27 -17.24 -6.57
C ASN A 272 -14.88 -17.92 -7.80
N ASN A 273 -14.58 -19.21 -8.00
CA ASN A 273 -15.07 -20.01 -9.12
C ASN A 273 -14.92 -19.32 -10.49
N GLY A 274 -13.77 -18.66 -10.72
CA GLY A 274 -13.47 -17.98 -11.99
C GLY A 274 -14.23 -16.67 -12.21
N ARG A 275 -14.77 -16.08 -11.15
CA ARG A 275 -15.59 -14.86 -11.18
C ARG A 275 -14.99 -13.81 -10.26
N PHE A 276 -14.98 -12.56 -10.71
CA PHE A 276 -14.69 -11.41 -9.87
C PHE A 276 -15.97 -11.01 -9.12
N GLN A 277 -15.90 -11.04 -7.80
CA GLN A 277 -17.06 -10.88 -6.93
C GLN A 277 -16.84 -9.81 -5.86
N ILE A 278 -17.93 -9.10 -5.54
CA ILE A 278 -18.04 -8.26 -4.36
C ILE A 278 -19.01 -8.92 -3.38
N ASN A 279 -18.58 -9.20 -2.16
CA ASN A 279 -19.33 -9.98 -1.20
C ASN A 279 -19.39 -9.26 0.15
N GLN A 280 -20.38 -9.61 0.98
CA GLN A 280 -20.47 -9.08 2.35
C GLN A 280 -19.29 -9.57 3.20
N GLN A 281 -18.95 -10.85 3.07
CA GLN A 281 -17.78 -11.48 3.70
C GLN A 281 -17.11 -12.40 2.68
N PRO A 282 -15.83 -12.77 2.87
CA PRO A 282 -15.19 -13.78 2.04
C PRO A 282 -16.05 -15.04 1.93
N ASN A 283 -16.16 -15.59 0.73
CA ASN A 283 -16.98 -16.79 0.44
C ASN A 283 -18.50 -16.68 0.74
N SER A 284 -19.05 -15.49 0.99
CA SER A 284 -20.50 -15.31 1.20
C SER A 284 -21.28 -15.15 -0.12
N GLY A 285 -22.60 -14.93 -0.04
CA GLY A 285 -23.38 -14.49 -1.21
C GLY A 285 -22.85 -13.17 -1.79
N SER A 286 -22.80 -13.10 -3.11
CA SER A 286 -22.31 -11.92 -3.85
C SER A 286 -23.35 -10.80 -3.90
N ARG A 287 -22.88 -9.55 -3.83
CA ARG A 287 -23.64 -8.31 -4.08
C ARG A 287 -23.48 -7.83 -5.52
N TRP A 288 -22.34 -8.15 -6.13
CA TRP A 288 -22.04 -7.87 -7.54
C TRP A 288 -21.07 -8.91 -8.08
N ASP A 289 -21.25 -9.33 -9.32
CA ASP A 289 -20.42 -10.37 -9.93
C ASP A 289 -20.21 -10.12 -11.42
N SER A 290 -19.00 -10.41 -11.90
CA SER A 290 -18.58 -10.23 -13.30
C SER A 290 -19.26 -11.16 -14.31
N GLY A 291 -20.04 -12.14 -13.86
CA GLY A 291 -20.51 -13.29 -14.64
C GLY A 291 -19.50 -14.44 -14.65
N SER A 292 -19.94 -15.61 -15.12
CA SER A 292 -19.16 -16.85 -15.22
C SER A 292 -18.35 -16.90 -16.51
N GLN A 293 -17.03 -16.69 -16.43
CA GLN A 293 -16.18 -16.63 -17.63
C GLN A 293 -14.86 -17.42 -17.52
N GLY A 294 -14.39 -17.80 -16.32
CA GLY A 294 -13.13 -18.55 -16.13
C GLY A 294 -13.24 -19.85 -15.34
N SER A 295 -12.14 -20.61 -15.29
CA SER A 295 -12.02 -21.83 -14.50
C SER A 295 -12.06 -21.56 -12.99
N ALA A 296 -12.49 -22.57 -12.22
CA ALA A 296 -12.64 -22.42 -10.78
C ALA A 296 -11.31 -22.28 -10.02
N SER A 297 -10.20 -22.73 -10.61
CA SER A 297 -8.87 -22.75 -10.00
C SER A 297 -7.83 -22.19 -10.97
N GLY A 298 -7.08 -21.17 -10.54
CA GLY A 298 -5.98 -20.59 -11.33
C GLY A 298 -6.27 -19.23 -11.94
N THR A 299 -7.46 -18.66 -11.67
CA THR A 299 -7.79 -17.31 -12.14
C THR A 299 -7.08 -16.20 -11.34
N LEU A 300 -6.79 -15.10 -12.02
CA LEU A 300 -6.08 -13.93 -11.49
C LEU A 300 -6.84 -12.65 -11.83
N LEU A 301 -7.05 -11.77 -10.85
CA LEU A 301 -7.72 -10.48 -11.04
C LEU A 301 -6.64 -9.41 -11.05
N CYS A 302 -6.39 -8.83 -12.22
CA CYS A 302 -5.23 -8.01 -12.50
C CYS A 302 -5.60 -6.56 -12.77
N MET A 303 -4.98 -5.64 -12.02
CA MET A 303 -5.01 -4.21 -12.31
C MET A 303 -3.85 -3.88 -13.24
N GLN A 304 -4.17 -3.35 -14.42
CA GLN A 304 -3.21 -3.05 -15.48
C GLN A 304 -2.83 -1.57 -15.52
N ASN A 305 -1.66 -1.28 -16.09
CA ASN A 305 -1.13 0.07 -16.24
C ASN A 305 -1.96 1.00 -17.14
N ASP A 306 -2.78 0.46 -18.04
CA ASP A 306 -3.75 1.20 -18.87
C ASP A 306 -5.07 1.49 -18.14
N GLY A 307 -5.18 1.00 -16.91
CA GLY A 307 -6.34 1.11 -16.03
C GLY A 307 -7.44 0.10 -16.31
N ASN A 308 -7.19 -0.93 -17.13
CA ASN A 308 -8.12 -2.02 -17.31
C ASN A 308 -8.05 -2.98 -16.10
N LEU A 309 -9.20 -3.50 -15.69
CA LEU A 309 -9.29 -4.57 -14.69
C LEU A 309 -9.67 -5.85 -15.40
N VAL A 310 -8.81 -6.86 -15.28
CA VAL A 310 -8.90 -8.07 -16.11
C VAL A 310 -8.88 -9.31 -15.25
N VAL A 311 -9.76 -10.28 -15.54
CA VAL A 311 -9.66 -11.63 -15.01
C VAL A 311 -8.97 -12.49 -16.06
N TYR A 312 -7.83 -13.07 -15.67
CA TYR A 312 -7.09 -14.04 -16.45
C TYR A 312 -7.38 -15.46 -15.96
N ASP A 313 -7.40 -16.41 -16.89
CA ASP A 313 -7.33 -17.85 -16.64
C ASP A 313 -6.12 -18.41 -17.40
N GLY A 314 -5.03 -18.68 -16.68
CA GLY A 314 -3.73 -18.86 -17.31
C GLY A 314 -3.28 -17.61 -18.06
N SER A 315 -3.14 -17.70 -19.38
CA SER A 315 -2.80 -16.57 -20.27
C SER A 315 -4.02 -15.95 -20.97
N SER A 316 -5.20 -16.57 -20.85
CA SER A 316 -6.41 -16.14 -21.53
C SER A 316 -7.12 -15.07 -20.72
N VAL A 317 -7.55 -13.99 -21.38
CA VAL A 317 -8.49 -13.03 -20.80
C VAL A 317 -9.87 -13.65 -20.83
N VAL A 318 -10.45 -13.86 -19.65
CA VAL A 318 -11.80 -14.41 -19.53
C VAL A 318 -12.84 -13.33 -19.27
N TRP A 319 -12.48 -12.29 -18.51
CA TRP A 319 -13.29 -11.10 -18.32
C TRP A 319 -12.41 -9.85 -18.37
N ALA A 320 -12.92 -8.74 -18.88
CA ALA A 320 -12.28 -7.44 -18.78
C ALA A 320 -13.33 -6.36 -18.57
N LEU A 321 -12.95 -5.30 -17.88
CA LEU A 321 -13.78 -4.12 -17.77
C LEU A 321 -14.03 -3.55 -19.18
N ASN A 322 -15.29 -3.50 -19.60
CA ASN A 322 -15.66 -2.85 -20.84
C ASN A 322 -15.76 -1.34 -20.60
N ARG A 323 -15.00 -0.54 -21.35
CA ARG A 323 -14.95 0.92 -21.22
C ARG A 323 -15.81 1.60 -22.27
#